data_AF-A0A914PSC3-F1
#
_entry.id   AF-A0A914PSC3-F1
#
_cell.length_a   1.000
_cell.length_b   1.000
_cell.length_c   1.000
_cell.angle_alpha   90.00
_cell.angle_beta   90.00
_cell.angle_gamma   90.00
#
_symmetry.space_group_name_H-M   'P 1'
#
loop_
_entity.id
_entity.type
_entity.pdbx_description
1 polymer ?
#
loop_
_entity_poly.entity_id
_entity_poly.type
_entity_poly.pdbx_seq_one_letter_code
_entity_poly.pdbx_strand_id
1 'polypeptide(L)' 'MVANFALSSEMLYIAQNASRIARAYFEIVLRKGWSSTTHTCLLLSKCIERKMWDYQTPVCHFYQSFV' A
#
# COMPACT_ATOMS: atom_id res chain seq x y z
N MET A 1 2.49 19.38 -1.97
CA MET A 1 2.55 19.35 -0.49
C MET A 1 1.16 19.70 0.01
N VAL A 2 0.54 18.85 0.82
CA VAL A 2 -0.79 19.13 1.38
C VAL A 2 -0.68 20.41 2.22
N ALA A 3 -1.49 21.42 1.90
CA ALA A 3 -1.37 22.77 2.48
C ALA A 3 -1.82 22.87 3.94
N ASN A 4 -2.55 21.86 4.43
CA ASN A 4 -3.08 21.82 5.80
C ASN A 4 -2.30 20.81 6.66
N PHE A 5 -1.79 21.26 7.80
CA PHE A 5 -1.04 20.41 8.73
C PHE A 5 -1.91 19.29 9.33
N ALA A 6 -3.17 19.59 9.65
CA ALA A 6 -4.12 18.60 10.14
C ALA A 6 -4.32 17.46 9.13
N LEU A 7 -4.60 17.80 7.87
CA LEU A 7 -4.79 16.81 6.80
C LEU A 7 -3.51 15.99 6.54
N SER A 8 -2.34 16.61 6.66
CA SER A 8 -1.05 15.91 6.53
C SER A 8 -0.85 14.89 7.66
N SER A 9 -1.24 15.23 8.89
CA SER A 9 -1.16 14.34 10.05
C SER A 9 -2.13 13.15 9.93
N GLU A 10 -3.35 13.38 9.46
CA GLU A 10 -4.34 12.33 9.23
C GLU A 10 -3.90 11.38 8.12
N MET A 11 -3.36 11.91 7.02
CA MET A 11 -2.82 11.10 5.93
C MET A 11 -1.65 10.23 6.38
N LEU A 12 -0.77 10.74 7.25
CA LEU A 12 0.32 9.96 7.82
C LEU A 12 -0.20 8.84 8.72
N TYR A 13 -1.18 9.14 9.57
CA TYR A 13 -1.82 8.15 10.43
C TYR A 13 -2.44 7.01 9.60
N ILE A 14 -3.15 7.33 8.52
CA ILE A 14 -3.72 6.33 7.61
C ILE A 14 -2.61 5.50 6.97
N ALA A 15 -1.56 6.13 6.43
CA ALA A 15 -0.47 5.43 5.74
C ALA A 15 0.27 4.45 6.66
N GLN A 16 0.50 4.82 7.93
CA GLN A 16 1.17 3.98 8.91
C GLN A 16 0.34 2.73 9.28
N ASN A 17 -0.98 2.87 9.37
CA ASN A 17 -1.87 1.78 9.74
C ASN A 17 -2.30 0.91 8.55
N ALA A 18 -2.37 1.47 7.35
CA ALA A 18 -2.82 0.78 6.13
C ALA A 18 -2.03 -0.49 5.84
N SER A 19 -0.71 -0.49 6.06
CA SER A 19 0.14 -1.67 5.82
C SER A 19 -0.20 -2.85 6.73
N ARG A 20 -0.54 -2.58 8.00
CA ARG A 20 -0.93 -3.62 8.98
C ARG A 20 -2.31 -4.19 8.63
N ILE A 21 -3.26 -3.32 8.29
CA ILE A 21 -4.62 -3.71 7.90
C ILE A 21 -4.60 -4.55 6.62
N ALA A 22 -3.81 -4.14 5.62
CA ALA A 22 -3.68 -4.87 4.35
C ALA A 22 -3.09 -6.28 4.54
N ARG A 23 -2.07 -6.43 5.39
CA ARG A 23 -1.50 -7.75 5.73
C ARG A 23 -2.50 -8.64 6.47
N ALA A 24 -3.21 -8.11 7.46
CA ALA A 24 -4.24 -8.86 8.18
C ALA A 24 -5.35 -9.34 7.23
N TYR A 25 -5.76 -8.47 6.31
CA TYR A 25 -6.76 -8.82 5.29
C TYR A 25 -6.25 -9.91 4.34
N PHE A 26 -4.99 -9.81 3.87
CA PHE A 26 -4.33 -10.84 3.06
C PHE A 26 -4.29 -12.20 3.78
N GLU A 27 -3.92 -12.23 5.06
CA GLU A 27 -3.89 -13.48 5.84
C GLU A 27 -5.28 -14.13 5.98
N ILE A 28 -6.33 -13.34 6.19
CA ILE A 28 -7.71 -13.84 6.26
C ILE A 28 -8.12 -14.48 4.93
N VAL A 29 -7.85 -13.80 3.82
CA VAL A 29 -8.22 -14.28 2.48
C VAL A 29 -7.39 -15.52 2.10
N LEU A 30 -6.12 -15.55 2.49
CA LEU A 30 -5.23 -16.71 2.29
C LEU A 30 -5.77 -17.95 3.02
N ARG A 31 -6.20 -17.79 4.29
CA ARG A 31 -6.81 -18.89 5.08
C ARG A 31 -8.13 -19.39 4.49
N LYS A 32 -8.87 -18.55 3.77
CA LYS A 32 -10.12 -18.92 3.08
C LYS A 32 -9.92 -19.64 1.74
N GLY A 33 -8.69 -19.67 1.21
CA GLY A 33 -8.37 -20.37 -0.05
C GLY A 33 -8.88 -19.69 -1.32
N TRP A 34 -9.22 -18.39 -1.26
CA TRP A 34 -9.78 -17.66 -2.42
C TRP A 34 -8.67 -17.11 -3.32
N SER A 35 -8.16 -17.94 -4.26
CA SER A 35 -7.02 -17.62 -5.13
C SER A 35 -7.06 -16.22 -5.79
N SER A 36 -8.16 -15.86 -6.46
CA SER A 36 -8.29 -14.56 -7.14
C SER A 36 -8.26 -13.37 -6.18
N THR A 37 -8.91 -13.52 -5.02
CA THR A 37 -8.96 -12.47 -4.00
C THR A 37 -7.61 -12.34 -3.30
N THR A 38 -6.93 -13.45 -3.02
CA THR A 38 -5.57 -13.48 -2.44
C THR A 38 -4.58 -12.72 -3.32
N HIS A 39 -4.64 -12.92 -4.64
CA HIS A 39 -3.79 -12.20 -5.59
C HIS A 39 -4.02 -10.69 -5.52
N THR A 40 -5.28 -10.26 -5.54
CA THR A 40 -5.65 -8.84 -5.45
C THR A 40 -5.21 -8.21 -4.13
N CYS A 41 -5.36 -8.93 -3.00
CA CYS A 41 -4.93 -8.47 -1.68
C CYS A 41 -3.39 -8.38 -1.57
N LEU A 42 -2.68 -9.29 -2.22
CA LEU A 42 -1.22 -9.26 -2.27
C LEU A 42 -0.72 -8.05 -3.06
N LEU A 43 -1.33 -7.78 -4.22
CA LEU A 43 -1.03 -6.58 -5.02
C LEU A 43 -1.28 -5.31 -4.23
N LEU A 44 -2.42 -5.23 -3.53
CA LEU A 44 -2.75 -4.09 -2.67
C LEU A 44 -1.71 -3.88 -1.56
N SER A 45 -1.29 -4.95 -0.87
CA SER A 45 -0.23 -4.86 0.15
C SER A 45 1.08 -4.35 -0.42
N LYS A 46 1.49 -4.84 -1.60
CA LYS A 46 2.69 -4.35 -2.30
C LYS A 46 2.57 -2.88 -2.68
N CYS A 47 1.40 -2.44 -3.15
CA CYS A 47 1.17 -1.06 -3.52
C CYS A 47 1.30 -0.11 -2.32
N ILE A 48 0.75 -0.50 -1.17
CA ILE A 48 0.82 0.28 0.07
C ILE A 48 2.27 0.37 0.58
N GLU A 49 3.00 -0.74 0.58
CA GLU A 49 4.40 -0.76 1.03
C GLU A 49 5.32 0.07 0.15
N ARG A 50 5.15 -0.03 -1.17
CA ARG A 50 5.95 0.71 -2.15
C ARG A 50 5.47 2.14 -2.35
N LYS A 51 4.30 2.50 -1.81
CA LYS A 51 3.59 3.77 -2.08
C LYS A 51 3.45 4.04 -3.58
N MET A 52 3.21 2.96 -4.34
CA MET A 52 3.13 2.97 -5.80
C MET A 52 2.00 2.08 -6.25
N TRP A 53 1.33 2.47 -7.32
CA TRP A 53 0.29 1.66 -7.94
C TRP A 53 0.90 0.56 -8.81
N ASP A 54 0.17 -0.54 -8.97
CA ASP A 54 0.65 -1.74 -9.68
C ASP A 54 0.95 -1.50 -11.17
N TYR A 55 0.28 -0.51 -11.78
CA TYR A 55 0.51 -0.11 -13.17
C TYR A 55 1.73 0.82 -13.35
N GLN A 56 2.40 1.21 -12.26
CA GLN A 56 3.60 2.05 -12.35
C GLN A 56 4.85 1.19 -12.57
N THR A 57 5.65 1.55 -13.57
CA THR A 57 6.90 0.84 -13.86
C THR A 57 7.94 1.02 -12.74
N PRO A 58 8.74 -0.02 -12.43
CA PRO A 58 9.71 -0.01 -11.33
C PRO A 58 10.80 1.06 -11.46
N VAL A 59 11.05 1.59 -12.66
CA VAL A 59 11.99 2.72 -12.89
C VAL A 59 11.57 4.01 -12.18
N CYS A 60 10.27 4.19 -11.92
CA CYS A 60 9.75 5.34 -11.19
C CYS A 60 10.20 5.35 -9.72
N HIS A 61 10.37 4.17 -9.12
CA HIS A 61 10.87 4.02 -7.75
C HIS A 61 12.34 4.44 -7.63
N PHE A 62 13.12 4.09 -8.65
CA PHE A 62 14.56 4.38 -8.67
C PHE A 62 14.76 5.89 -8.64
N TYR A 63 14.05 6.66 -9.46
CA TYR A 63 14.16 8.11 -9.50
C TYR A 63 13.82 8.81 -8.16
N GLN A 64 12.87 8.27 -7.40
CA GLN A 64 12.43 8.85 -6.12
C GLN A 64 13.38 8.56 -4.94
N SER A 65 14.37 7.68 -5.12
CA SER A 65 15.37 7.37 -4.09
C SER A 65 16.65 8.21 -4.21
N PHE A 66 16.86 8.88 -5.36
CA PHE A 66 18.03 9.74 -5.62
C PHE A 66 17.71 11.24 -5.53
N VAL A 67 16.52 11.60 -5.04
CA VAL A 67 16.10 12.97 -4.70
C VAL A 67 15.71 12.99 -3.24
#